data_AF-A0A257Y7D8-F1
#
_entry.id   AF-A0A257Y7D8-F1
#
_cell.length_a   1.000
_cell.length_b   1.000
_cell.length_c   1.000
_cell.angle_alpha   90.00
_cell.angle_beta   90.00
_cell.angle_gamma   90.00
#
_symmetry.space_group_name_H-M   'P 1'
#
loop_
_entity.id
_entity.type
_entity.pdbx_description
1 polymer ?
#
loop_
_entity_poly.entity_id
_entity_poly.type
_entity_poly.pdbx_seq_one_letter_code
_entity_poly.pdbx_strand_id
1 'polypeptide(L)' 'TAILDSGREDSGELAKIIAKKQPRYPDRQKLMQYLVRQGFSYDDVARALDDNSSQD' A
#
# COMPACT_ATOMS: atom_id res chain seq x y z
N THR A 1 -4.27 -30.30 3.52
CA THR A 1 -5.23 -29.19 3.59
C THR A 1 -4.56 -28.03 4.30
N ALA A 2 -4.04 -27.04 3.57
CA ALA A 2 -3.36 -25.86 4.13
C ALA A 2 -2.89 -24.99 2.95
N ILE A 3 -3.16 -23.69 2.78
CA ILE A 3 -3.99 -22.69 3.45
C ILE A 3 -4.38 -21.75 2.29
N LEU A 4 -5.67 -21.54 2.04
CA LEU A 4 -6.20 -20.57 1.06
C LEU A 4 -6.40 -19.21 1.75
N ASP A 5 -5.33 -18.67 2.35
CA ASP A 5 -5.34 -17.32 2.93
C ASP A 5 -4.37 -16.44 2.13
N SER A 6 -4.72 -16.21 0.86
CA SER A 6 -3.95 -15.35 -0.06
C SER A 6 -4.85 -14.35 -0.76
N GLY A 7 -6.00 -14.04 -0.15
CA GLY A 7 -6.99 -13.12 -0.72
C GLY A 7 -7.46 -12.04 0.24
N ARG A 8 -7.14 -12.14 1.54
CA ARG A 8 -7.45 -11.12 2.55
C ARG A 8 -6.22 -10.39 3.09
N GLU A 9 -5.01 -10.88 2.83
CA GLU A 9 -3.77 -10.25 3.31
C GLU A 9 -3.27 -9.12 2.40
N ASP A 10 -3.44 -9.19 1.07
CA ASP A 10 -2.82 -8.22 0.14
C ASP A 10 -3.30 -6.77 0.34
N SER A 11 -4.60 -6.54 0.51
CA SER A 11 -5.15 -5.19 0.70
C SER A 11 -4.77 -4.60 2.06
N GLY A 12 -4.67 -5.44 3.10
CA GLY A 12 -4.24 -5.03 4.44
C GLY A 12 -2.72 -4.84 4.52
N GLU A 13 -1.95 -5.62 3.77
CA GLU A 13 -0.49 -5.53 3.71
C GLU A 13 -0.04 -4.23 3.06
N LEU A 14 -0.68 -3.81 1.96
CA LEU A 14 -0.39 -2.54 1.30
C LEU A 14 -0.58 -1.34 2.27
N ALA A 15 -1.71 -1.29 2.98
CA ALA A 15 -1.97 -0.23 3.95
C ALA A 15 -0.97 -0.23 5.12
N LYS A 16 -0.59 -1.42 5.63
CA LYS A 16 0.44 -1.55 6.67
C LYS A 16 1.81 -1.06 6.19
N ILE A 17 2.19 -1.39 4.96
CA ILE A 17 3.47 -0.95 4.38
C ILE A 17 3.44 0.56 4.18
N ILE A 18 2.35 1.12 3.66
CA ILE A 18 2.17 2.57 3.50
C ILE A 18 2.38 3.27 4.84
N ALA A 19 1.65 2.90 5.89
CA ALA A 19 1.77 3.52 7.22
C ALA A 19 3.21 3.42 7.78
N LYS A 20 3.89 2.29 7.56
CA LYS A 20 5.28 2.08 8.03
C LYS A 20 6.33 2.85 7.22
N LYS A 21 6.07 3.09 5.93
CA LYS A 21 7.00 3.72 4.99
C LYS A 21 6.74 5.22 4.79
N GLN A 22 5.53 5.69 5.05
CA GLN A 22 5.13 7.10 5.02
C GLN A 22 6.11 8.04 5.77
N PRO A 23 6.58 7.75 7.00
CA PRO A 23 7.56 8.62 7.65
C PRO A 23 8.95 8.60 6.97
N ARG A 24 9.26 7.56 6.19
CA ARG A 24 10.53 7.43 5.45
C ARG A 24 10.47 8.04 4.05
N TYR A 25 9.29 8.23 3.50
CA TYR A 25 9.04 8.80 2.19
C TYR A 25 8.01 9.93 2.31
N PRO A 26 8.42 11.16 2.62
CA PRO A 26 7.50 12.30 2.70
C PRO A 26 6.84 12.61 1.34
N ASP A 27 7.52 12.25 0.25
CA ASP A 27 6.96 12.34 -1.11
C ASP A 27 6.06 11.14 -1.42
N ARG A 28 4.75 11.38 -1.53
CA ARG A 28 3.75 10.40 -1.99
C ARG A 28 4.18 9.70 -3.28
N GLN A 29 4.74 10.44 -4.23
CA GLN A 29 5.14 9.91 -5.53
C GLN A 29 6.31 8.91 -5.42
N LYS A 30 7.27 9.14 -4.49
CA LYS A 30 8.36 8.19 -4.24
C LYS A 30 7.88 6.92 -3.55
N LEU A 31 6.93 7.05 -2.63
CA LEU A 31 6.28 5.91 -1.97
C LEU A 31 5.48 5.08 -2.98
N MET A 32 4.75 5.73 -3.88
CA MET A 32 4.00 5.07 -4.94
C MET A 32 4.92 4.27 -5.87
N GLN A 33 6.00 4.88 -6.36
CA GLN A 33 7.01 4.18 -7.16
C GLN A 33 7.64 3.02 -6.39
N TYR A 34 7.83 3.16 -5.07
CA TYR A 34 8.33 2.08 -4.23
C TYR A 34 7.40 0.87 -4.13
N LEU A 35 6.10 1.11 -4.05
CA LEU A 35 5.11 0.05 -3.94
C LEU A 35 4.89 -0.65 -5.29
N VAL A 36 4.87 0.13 -6.39
CA VAL A 36 4.75 -0.45 -7.74
C VAL A 36 5.94 -1.36 -8.06
N ARG A 37 7.18 -0.96 -7.75
CA ARG A 37 8.35 -1.85 -7.93
C ARG A 37 8.33 -3.09 -7.06
N GLN A 38 7.60 -3.06 -5.95
CA GLN A 38 7.45 -4.20 -5.04
C GLN A 38 6.46 -5.23 -5.60
N GLY A 39 5.71 -4.88 -6.66
CA GLY A 39 4.71 -5.72 -7.29
C GLY A 39 3.26 -5.32 -6.98
N PHE A 40 3.04 -4.22 -6.24
CA PHE A 40 1.69 -3.72 -6.00
C PHE A 40 1.12 -3.01 -7.23
N SER A 41 -0.17 -3.21 -7.50
CA SER A 41 -0.88 -2.54 -8.58
C SER A 41 -0.90 -1.02 -8.36
N TYR A 42 -0.66 -0.26 -9.43
CA TYR A 42 -0.71 1.20 -9.38
C TYR A 42 -2.06 1.72 -8.88
N ASP A 43 -3.17 1.13 -9.33
CA ASP A 43 -4.54 1.54 -8.95
C ASP A 43 -4.80 1.34 -7.46
N ASP A 44 -4.41 0.19 -6.89
CA ASP A 44 -4.52 -0.10 -5.46
C ASP A 44 -3.68 0.85 -4.61
N VAL A 45 -2.43 1.11 -5.04
CA VAL A 45 -1.55 2.07 -4.36
C VAL A 45 -2.11 3.48 -4.42
N ALA A 46 -2.66 3.89 -5.56
CA ALA A 46 -3.27 5.20 -5.75
C ALA A 46 -4.45 5.39 -4.80
N ARG A 47 -5.36 4.41 -4.75
CA ARG A 47 -6.53 4.42 -3.85
C ARG A 47 -6.12 4.42 -2.39
N ALA A 48 -5.21 3.54 -1.98
CA ALA A 48 -4.78 3.45 -0.59
C ALA A 48 -4.12 4.75 -0.07
N LEU A 49 -3.38 5.44 -0.94
CA LEU A 49 -2.76 6.73 -0.61
C LEU A 49 -3.76 7.91 -0.66
N ASP A 50 -4.82 7.81 -1.44
CA ASP A 50 -5.91 8.80 -1.51
C ASP A 50 -6.83 8.73 -0.28
N ASP A 51 -7.18 7.51 0.13
CA ASP A 51 -7.95 7.19 1.34
C ASP A 51 -7.24 7.68 2.60
N ASN A 52 -5.90 7.54 2.67
CA ASN A 52 -5.09 8.09 3.78
C ASN A 52 -4.98 9.62 3.78
N SER A 53 -5.21 10.29 2.66
CA SER A 53 -5.12 11.76 2.55
C SER A 53 -6.44 12.45 2.88
N SER A 54 -7.55 11.71 2.87
CA SER A 54 -8.91 12.23 3.10
C SER A 54 -9.43 12.03 4.52
N GLN A 55 -8.59 11.51 5.43
CA GLN A 55 -8.93 11.38 6.85
C GLN A 55 -8.41 12.60 7.64
N ASP A 56 -9.02 13.77 7.39
CA ASP A 56 -8.99 14.97 8.25
C ASP A 56 -10.43 15.40 8.55
#